data_AF-A0A1Y5GSJ0-F1
#
_entry.id   AF-A0A1Y5GSJ0-F1
#
_cell.length_a   1.000
_cell.length_b   1.000
_cell.length_c   1.000
_cell.angle_alpha   90.00
_cell.angle_beta   90.00
_cell.angle_gamma   90.00
#
_symmetry.space_group_name_H-M   'P 1'
#
loop_
_entity.id
_entity.type
_entity.pdbx_description
1 polymer ?
#
loop_
_entity_poly.entity_id
_entity_poly.type
_entity_poly.pdbx_seq_one_letter_code
_entity_poly.pdbx_strand_id
1 'polypeptide(L)'
;MPLENIELAMVIHGKAGIDLLNAESFQQRFEQTKVNASADLMKQLLANKVQVFICGQSAAYLKINKSDLIDGVSMSLSAMTANALLQQQGFTLNSF
;
A
#
# COMPACT_ATOMS: atom_id res chain seq x y z
N MET A 1 4.60 -16.42 19.52
CA MET A 1 5.76 -15.72 18.92
C MET A 1 5.85 -14.32 19.50
N PRO A 2 7.03 -13.84 19.88
CA PRO A 2 7.27 -12.42 20.19
C PRO A 2 6.96 -11.53 18.99
N LEU A 3 6.48 -10.29 19.22
CA LEU A 3 6.16 -9.32 18.15
C LEU A 3 7.38 -8.98 17.29
N GLU A 4 8.57 -8.93 17.89
CA GLU A 4 9.85 -8.70 17.22
C GLU A 4 10.21 -9.78 16.17
N ASN A 5 9.57 -10.96 16.23
CA ASN A 5 9.79 -12.04 15.27
C ASN A 5 8.74 -12.04 14.14
N ILE A 6 7.96 -10.97 14.00
CA ILE A 6 6.92 -10.83 12.98
C ILE A 6 7.31 -9.71 12.03
N GLU A 7 7.58 -10.07 10.78
CA GLU A 7 7.72 -9.13 9.68
C GLU A 7 6.53 -9.26 8.74
N LEU A 8 5.93 -8.12 8.39
CA LEU A 8 4.77 -8.07 7.50
C LEU A 8 5.06 -7.14 6.33
N ALA A 9 4.72 -7.60 5.14
CA ALA A 9 4.72 -6.82 3.92
C ALA A 9 3.35 -6.95 3.24
N MET A 10 2.81 -5.83 2.77
CA MET A 10 1.52 -5.76 2.11
C MET A 10 1.72 -5.25 0.68
N VAL A 11 1.31 -6.06 -0.30
CA VAL A 11 1.41 -5.71 -1.72
C VAL A 11 0.00 -5.46 -2.26
N ILE A 12 -0.30 -4.19 -2.55
CA ILE A 12 -1.61 -3.72 -2.98
C ILE A 12 -1.63 -3.51 -4.50
N HIS A 13 -2.68 -4.01 -5.15
CA HIS A 13 -2.93 -3.81 -6.58
C HIS A 13 -4.41 -3.60 -6.88
N GLY A 14 -4.71 -3.30 -8.15
CA GLY A 14 -6.08 -3.03 -8.57
C GLY A 14 -6.67 -1.80 -7.89
N LYS A 15 -7.99 -1.78 -7.69
CA LYS A 15 -8.72 -0.62 -7.15
C LYS A 15 -8.38 -0.31 -5.69
N ALA A 16 -7.86 -1.27 -4.93
CA ALA A 16 -7.41 -1.07 -3.55
C ALA A 16 -6.27 -0.03 -3.45
N GLY A 17 -5.58 0.30 -4.55
CA GLY A 17 -4.62 1.39 -4.59
C GLY A 17 -5.21 2.77 -4.23
N ILE A 18 -6.52 2.96 -4.37
CA ILE A 18 -7.21 4.21 -3.98
C ILE A 18 -7.19 4.40 -2.46
N ASP A 19 -7.21 3.32 -1.68
CA ASP A 19 -7.19 3.39 -0.21
C ASP A 19 -5.82 3.79 0.35
N LEU A 20 -4.78 3.78 -0.51
CA LEU A 20 -3.43 4.22 -0.17
C LEU A 20 -3.20 5.72 -0.42
N LEU A 21 -4.21 6.43 -0.93
CA LEU A 21 -4.11 7.86 -1.14
C LEU A 21 -4.01 8.62 0.18
N ASN A 22 -3.17 9.65 0.23
CA ASN A 22 -3.17 10.61 1.32
C ASN A 22 -4.50 11.38 1.37
N ALA A 23 -4.74 12.09 2.48
CA ALA A 23 -6.03 12.74 2.73
C ALA A 23 -6.42 13.71 1.60
N GLU A 24 -5.47 14.50 1.10
CA GLU A 24 -5.71 15.48 0.05
C GLU A 24 -6.08 14.80 -1.28
N SER A 25 -5.22 13.89 -1.77
CA SER A 25 -5.45 13.21 -3.04
C SER A 25 -6.70 12.32 -3.00
N PHE A 26 -7.04 11.74 -1.85
CA PHE A 26 -8.29 10.98 -1.68
C PHE A 26 -9.52 11.89 -1.76
N GLN A 27 -9.52 13.02 -1.05
CA GLN A 27 -10.62 13.98 -1.11
C GLN A 27 -10.81 14.52 -2.52
N GLN A 28 -9.72 14.88 -3.21
CA GLN A 28 -9.78 15.30 -4.61
C GLN A 28 -10.37 14.22 -5.52
N ARG A 29 -9.97 12.94 -5.32
CA ARG A 29 -10.50 11.80 -6.08
C ARG A 29 -12.01 11.62 -5.96
N PHE A 30 -12.59 11.99 -4.83
CA PHE A 30 -14.02 11.83 -4.53
C PHE A 30 -14.77 13.15 -4.37
N GLU A 31 -14.27 14.24 -4.97
CA GLU A 31 -14.95 15.54 -4.98
C GLU A 31 -15.31 16.04 -3.56
N GLN A 32 -14.43 15.75 -2.58
CA GLN A 32 -14.59 16.09 -1.16
C GLN A 32 -15.82 15.46 -0.47
N THR A 33 -16.47 14.49 -1.11
CA THR A 33 -17.68 13.83 -0.57
C THR A 33 -17.37 12.66 0.37
N LYS A 34 -16.11 12.21 0.43
CA LYS A 34 -15.68 11.03 1.18
C LYS A 34 -14.39 11.25 1.95
N VAL A 35 -14.22 10.48 3.01
CA VAL A 35 -13.00 10.37 3.81
C VAL A 35 -12.39 8.98 3.58
N ASN A 36 -11.07 8.91 3.55
CA ASN A 36 -10.36 7.63 3.45
C ASN A 36 -10.49 6.87 4.78
N ALA A 37 -11.41 5.90 4.82
CA ALA A 37 -11.67 5.09 6.02
C ALA A 37 -10.47 4.22 6.45
N SER A 38 -9.56 3.93 5.53
CA SER A 38 -8.39 3.06 5.78
C SER A 38 -7.16 3.84 6.24
N ALA A 39 -7.17 5.18 6.17
CA ALA A 39 -5.97 6.00 6.39
C ALA A 39 -5.37 5.84 7.79
N ASP A 40 -6.20 5.78 8.84
CA ASP A 40 -5.71 5.64 10.21
C ASP A 40 -5.12 4.25 10.48
N LEU A 41 -5.73 3.20 9.91
CA LEU A 41 -5.18 1.85 9.95
C LEU A 41 -3.82 1.80 9.22
N MET A 42 -3.73 2.39 8.04
CA MET A 42 -2.49 2.45 7.27
C MET A 42 -1.35 3.13 8.05
N LYS A 43 -1.63 4.26 8.71
CA LYS A 43 -0.65 4.94 9.57
C LYS A 43 -0.18 4.05 10.72
N GLN A 44 -1.09 3.32 11.37
CA GLN A 44 -0.74 2.41 12.45
C GLN A 44 0.12 1.24 11.96
N LEU A 45 -0.20 0.66 10.80
CA LEU A 45 0.60 -0.41 10.18
C LEU A 45 2.02 0.08 9.86
N LEU A 46 2.15 1.25 9.23
CA LEU A 46 3.43 1.86 8.90
C LEU A 46 4.24 2.19 10.16
N ALA A 47 3.60 2.72 11.21
CA ALA A 47 4.24 2.98 12.50
C ALA A 47 4.75 1.69 13.19
N ASN A 48 4.11 0.56 12.92
CA ASN A 48 4.54 -0.78 13.36
C ASN A 48 5.44 -1.48 12.33
N LYS A 49 6.08 -0.71 11.44
CA LYS A 49 7.09 -1.18 10.47
C LYS A 49 6.57 -2.20 9.44
N VAL A 50 5.26 -2.25 9.21
CA VAL A 50 4.70 -3.01 8.08
C VAL A 50 5.12 -2.35 6.78
N GLN A 51 5.75 -3.11 5.90
CA GLN A 51 6.15 -2.62 4.58
C GLN A 51 4.93 -2.60 3.67
N VAL A 52 4.67 -1.49 2.98
CA VAL A 52 3.51 -1.36 2.09
C VAL A 52 3.96 -0.99 0.70
N PHE A 53 3.57 -1.80 -0.28
CA PHE A 53 3.88 -1.62 -1.69
C PHE A 53 2.60 -1.45 -2.51
N ILE A 54 2.57 -0.44 -3.38
CA ILE A 54 1.57 -0.34 -4.44
C ILE A 54 2.15 -0.83 -5.78
N CYS A 55 1.36 -1.60 -6.51
CA CYS A 55 1.63 -2.00 -7.88
C CYS A 55 1.67 -0.77 -8.81
N GLY A 56 2.83 -0.42 -9.35
CA GLY A 56 3.03 0.74 -10.22
C GLY A 56 2.17 0.72 -11.48
N GLN A 57 1.94 -0.45 -12.07
CA GLN A 57 1.02 -0.59 -13.20
C GLN A 57 -0.44 -0.29 -12.83
N SER A 58 -0.89 -0.73 -11.65
CA SER A 58 -2.23 -0.37 -11.15
C SER A 58 -2.32 1.11 -10.80
N ALA A 59 -1.28 1.67 -10.18
CA ALA A 59 -1.19 3.09 -9.87
C ALA A 59 -1.26 3.93 -11.15
N ALA A 60 -0.51 3.56 -12.20
CA ALA A 60 -0.54 4.23 -13.50
C ALA A 60 -1.94 4.18 -14.14
N TYR A 61 -2.58 3.01 -14.16
CA TYR A 61 -3.95 2.86 -14.66
C TYR A 61 -4.94 3.76 -13.90
N LEU A 62 -4.77 3.88 -12.58
CA LEU A 62 -5.60 4.70 -11.71
C LEU A 62 -5.18 6.18 -11.64
N LYS A 63 -4.14 6.60 -12.38
CA LYS A 63 -3.55 7.94 -12.33
C LYS A 63 -3.16 8.35 -10.90
N ILE A 64 -2.42 7.47 -10.22
CA ILE A 64 -1.86 7.70 -8.88
C ILE A 64 -0.36 7.92 -9.03
N ASN A 65 0.12 9.07 -8.58
CA ASN A 65 1.54 9.40 -8.51
C ASN A 65 2.09 9.10 -7.12
N LYS A 66 3.42 9.09 -6.98
CA LYS A 66 4.07 8.88 -5.67
C LYS A 66 3.67 9.92 -4.62
N SER A 67 3.49 11.18 -5.03
CA SER A 67 3.05 12.28 -4.15
C SER A 67 1.60 12.14 -3.68
N ASP A 68 0.81 11.29 -4.33
CA ASP A 68 -0.59 11.07 -3.96
C ASP A 68 -0.76 10.07 -2.82
N LEU A 69 0.31 9.35 -2.47
CA LEU A 69 0.28 8.25 -1.51
C LEU A 69 0.47 8.74 -0.08
N ILE A 70 -0.02 7.94 0.87
CA ILE A 70 0.34 8.07 2.29
C ILE A 70 1.86 7.91 2.44
N ASP A 71 2.49 8.80 3.21
CA ASP A 71 3.92 8.74 3.50
C ASP A 71 4.34 7.37 4.05
N GLY A 72 5.40 6.79 3.48
CA GLY A 72 5.89 5.46 3.82
C GLY A 72 5.39 4.34 2.89
N VAL A 73 4.35 4.59 2.08
CA VAL A 73 3.95 3.65 1.01
C VAL A 73 4.96 3.71 -0.13
N SER A 74 5.51 2.55 -0.48
CA SER A 74 6.45 2.40 -1.60
C SER A 74 5.73 1.98 -2.88
N MET A 75 6.25 2.39 -4.04
CA MET A 75 5.73 1.96 -5.33
C MET A 75 6.70 0.99 -6.00
N SER A 76 6.25 -0.24 -6.25
CA SER A 76 6.99 -1.26 -7.00
C SER A 76 6.60 -1.23 -8.48
N LEU A 77 7.37 -1.89 -9.35
CA LEU A 77 7.03 -1.98 -10.77
C LEU A 77 5.67 -2.65 -10.99
N SER A 78 5.43 -3.78 -10.31
CA SER A 78 4.16 -4.49 -10.28
C SER A 78 3.98 -5.23 -8.96
N ALA A 79 2.74 -5.64 -8.64
CA ALA A 79 2.52 -6.52 -7.50
C ALA A 79 3.22 -7.87 -7.65
N MET A 80 3.28 -8.41 -8.87
CA MET A 80 3.98 -9.67 -9.14
C MET A 80 5.47 -9.57 -8.83
N THR A 81 6.13 -8.48 -9.23
CA THR A 81 7.56 -8.27 -8.96
C THR A 81 7.82 -8.04 -7.47
N ALA A 82 6.96 -7.30 -6.78
CA ALA A 82 7.05 -7.13 -5.32
C ALA A 82 6.92 -8.48 -4.60
N ASN A 83 5.91 -9.29 -4.95
CA ASN A 83 5.71 -10.61 -4.37
C ASN A 83 6.89 -11.55 -4.64
N ALA A 84 7.45 -11.55 -5.85
CA ALA A 84 8.61 -12.38 -6.19
C ALA A 84 9.85 -12.02 -5.35
N LEU A 85 10.11 -10.72 -5.18
CA LEU A 85 11.24 -10.24 -4.37
C LEU A 85 11.05 -10.55 -2.88
N LEU A 86 9.84 -10.36 -2.34
CA LEU A 86 9.52 -10.70 -0.96
C LEU A 86 9.64 -12.21 -0.71
N GLN A 87 9.17 -13.05 -1.63
CA GLN A 87 9.35 -14.50 -1.53
C GLN A 87 10.83 -14.90 -1.52
N GLN A 88 11.66 -14.26 -2.35
CA GLN A 88 13.12 -14.47 -2.34
C GLN A 88 13.76 -14.08 -0.99
N GLN A 89 13.16 -13.13 -0.26
CA GLN A 89 13.57 -12.71 1.08
C GLN A 89 13.03 -13.62 2.20
N GLY A 90 12.29 -14.68 1.86
CA GLY A 90 11.76 -15.64 2.82
C GLY A 90 10.34 -15.33 3.31
N PHE A 91 9.67 -14.32 2.76
CA PHE A 91 8.25 -14.08 3.05
C PHE A 91 7.38 -15.15 2.41
N THR A 92 6.33 -15.57 3.12
CA THR A 92 5.28 -16.43 2.58
C THR A 92 4.08 -15.59 2.16
N LEU A 93 3.48 -15.94 1.03
CA LEU A 93 2.32 -15.21 0.50
C LEU A 93 1.04 -15.72 1.16
N ASN A 94 0.25 -14.80 1.71
CA ASN A 94 -1.14 -15.04 2.05
C ASN A 94 -2.03 -14.33 1.01
N SER A 95 -2.72 -15.12 0.18
CA SER A 95 -3.47 -14.60 -0.98
C SER A 95 -4.86 -14.12 -0.56
N PHE A 96 -5.14 -12.83 -0.76
CA PHE A 96 -6.45 -12.19 -0.58
C PHE A 96 -6.85 -11.38 -1.82
#